data_AF-A0A2E2BZT6-F1
#
_entry.id   AF-A0A2E2BZT6-F1
#
_cell.length_a   1.000
_cell.length_b   1.000
_cell.length_c   1.000
_cell.angle_alpha   90.00
_cell.angle_beta   90.00
_cell.angle_gamma   90.00
#
_symmetry.space_group_name_H-M   'P 1'
#
loop_
_entity.id
_entity.type
_entity.pdbx_description
1 polymer ?
#
loop_
_entity_poly.entity_id
_entity_poly.type
_entity_poly.pdbx_seq_one_letter_code
_entity_poly.pdbx_strand_id
1 'polypeptide(L)'
;MRSDHFCLFLFLVTLAACGKQEPKTENPATVALPAESHFQEFHAEIQNFCSHCHLCPDPGILTKEAWRMQIPREYAHFEQNPDPGLRVPPQSQVIQYFVSQAPETHSLPEQNTHPDSGPVRFRKQIISRTDSKALPAVAHLNWASHHGPKELLLTDMGSGVVERIRFDGKQLQFEPLAKLSHPAHIERVDLNQDQQDDYLIADLGSFGPADHDRGIVSLLTFNKKTDSWQTHILQEHLGRVADAKAADFDADGDLDLIIAEFGWHKTGRLLYLENVSPSKTELKFEMQVLDNRHGASHVLITDWNHDGRPDFVALFSQEHEIIVAFLNEGHGQFRKETVYQAADPAYGSSSIALVDLDQDDDLDLLYTNGDTMDSFELRPSHSLQWLENKGVFPFTHHQIAPLTGAYCAAHGDFDGDGDIDLATCTMTWDYKEQRNTIVWYEQHSPGKFLAHPLDYSMGQHPVITAGDFDGDGAIDLAVGNFEGRETDQQDKTEWFSIWWNEGPKKPE
;
A
#
# COMPACT_ATOMS: atom_id res chain seq x y z
N MET A 1 24.77 66.59 -21.68
CA MET A 1 24.01 66.91 -20.45
C MET A 1 23.24 65.67 -20.05
N ARG A 2 23.35 65.30 -18.77
CA ARG A 2 22.76 64.13 -18.09
C ARG A 2 21.29 63.89 -18.45
N SER A 3 20.84 62.65 -18.57
CA SER A 3 20.50 61.79 -17.42
C SER A 3 20.15 60.37 -17.85
N ASP A 4 20.63 59.45 -17.03
CA ASP A 4 20.54 57.99 -17.02
C ASP A 4 19.10 57.42 -17.08
N HIS A 5 18.94 56.26 -17.73
CA HIS A 5 18.66 54.99 -17.04
C HIS A 5 18.75 53.79 -17.98
N PHE A 6 19.62 52.86 -17.59
CA PHE A 6 19.89 51.54 -18.16
C PHE A 6 19.05 50.54 -17.34
N CYS A 7 18.29 49.66 -17.98
CA CYS A 7 17.75 48.48 -17.28
C CYS A 7 17.86 47.24 -18.18
N LEU A 8 18.84 46.43 -17.81
CA LEU A 8 19.11 45.07 -18.26
C LEU A 8 17.99 44.15 -17.71
N PHE A 9 17.33 43.36 -18.57
CA PHE A 9 16.45 42.28 -18.10
C PHE A 9 17.32 41.08 -17.72
N LEU A 10 17.40 40.82 -16.42
CA LEU A 10 18.04 39.65 -15.82
C LEU A 10 17.00 38.52 -15.73
N PHE A 11 17.38 37.32 -16.16
CA PHE A 11 16.67 36.07 -15.88
C PHE A 11 16.60 35.86 -14.35
N LEU A 12 15.39 35.74 -13.81
CA LEU A 12 15.13 35.29 -12.44
C LEU A 12 14.65 33.85 -12.53
N VAL A 13 15.54 32.93 -12.15
CA VAL A 13 15.23 31.54 -11.82
C VAL A 13 14.45 31.57 -10.51
N THR A 14 13.16 31.27 -10.55
CA THR A 14 12.35 31.05 -9.36
C THR A 14 12.67 29.68 -8.80
N LEU A 15 13.41 29.65 -7.70
CA LEU A 15 13.47 28.51 -6.77
C LEU A 15 12.05 28.28 -6.24
N ALA A 16 11.45 27.14 -6.59
CA ALA A 16 10.24 26.66 -5.95
C ALA A 16 10.56 26.35 -4.49
N ALA A 17 10.13 27.23 -3.60
CA ALA A 17 10.18 27.00 -2.17
C ALA A 17 9.10 25.97 -1.81
N CYS A 18 9.53 24.81 -1.32
CA CYS A 18 8.67 23.82 -0.71
C CYS A 18 8.14 24.42 0.61
N GLY A 19 6.90 24.92 0.61
CA GLY A 19 6.24 25.42 1.82
C GLY A 19 5.76 24.24 2.66
N LYS A 20 6.46 23.95 3.77
CA LYS A 20 5.93 23.06 4.82
C LYS A 20 4.68 23.72 5.41
N GLN A 21 3.52 23.12 5.22
CA GLN A 21 2.31 23.48 5.93
C GLN A 21 2.25 22.60 7.19
N GLU A 22 2.53 23.19 8.36
CA GLU A 22 2.45 22.47 9.63
C GLU A 22 0.99 22.05 9.88
N PRO A 23 0.72 20.76 10.15
CA PRO A 23 -0.61 20.34 10.57
C PRO A 23 -0.93 20.94 11.94
N LYS A 24 -2.15 21.45 12.11
CA LYS A 24 -2.67 21.84 13.42
C LYS A 24 -2.98 20.57 14.21
N THR A 25 -2.07 20.13 15.07
CA THR A 25 -2.31 19.02 15.98
C THR A 25 -2.90 19.52 17.30
N GLU A 26 -4.06 18.96 17.68
CA GLU A 26 -4.40 18.80 19.09
C GLU A 26 -3.38 17.83 19.69
N ASN A 27 -2.64 18.31 20.69
CA ASN A 27 -1.55 17.61 21.37
C ASN A 27 -2.04 16.31 22.06
N PRO A 28 -1.61 15.10 21.64
CA PRO A 28 -1.61 13.97 22.55
C PRO A 28 -0.51 14.23 23.60
N ALA A 29 -0.75 13.77 24.83
CA ALA A 29 0.02 14.10 26.03
C ALA A 29 1.54 14.21 25.80
N THR A 30 2.06 15.43 25.85
CA THR A 30 3.49 15.71 25.91
C THR A 30 4.04 15.12 27.20
N VAL A 31 4.76 14.00 27.09
CA VAL A 31 5.59 13.51 28.18
C VAL A 31 6.66 14.57 28.43
N ALA A 32 6.57 15.25 29.58
CA ALA A 32 7.51 16.29 29.94
C ALA A 32 8.93 15.72 29.99
N LEU A 33 9.84 16.33 29.22
CA LEU A 33 11.26 15.99 29.22
C LEU A 33 11.81 16.00 30.66
N PRO A 34 12.68 15.03 31.03
CA PRO A 34 13.43 15.10 32.28
C PRO A 34 14.18 16.44 32.36
N ALA A 35 14.08 17.12 33.51
CA ALA A 35 14.65 18.45 33.74
C ALA A 35 16.18 18.42 33.93
N GLU A 36 16.92 17.86 32.97
CA GLU A 36 18.38 17.96 32.90
C GLU A 36 18.76 18.87 31.72
N SER A 37 19.42 19.99 32.03
CA SER A 37 19.74 21.08 31.10
C SER A 37 20.54 20.65 29.86
N HIS A 38 21.25 19.52 29.92
CA HIS A 38 22.00 18.99 28.78
C HIS A 38 21.10 18.45 27.66
N PHE A 39 19.89 17.97 27.93
CA PHE A 39 19.01 17.43 26.89
C PHE A 39 18.38 18.52 26.03
N GLN A 40 18.14 19.71 26.60
CA GLN A 40 17.58 20.85 25.86
C GLN A 40 18.58 21.45 24.87
N GLU A 41 19.89 21.39 25.15
CA GLU A 41 20.93 21.92 24.26
C GLU A 41 21.05 21.14 22.95
N PHE A 42 20.86 19.80 22.98
CA PHE A 42 20.97 18.95 21.79
C PHE A 42 19.63 18.67 21.10
N HIS A 43 18.50 18.79 21.80
CA HIS A 43 17.19 18.49 21.24
C HIS A 43 16.90 19.27 19.96
N ALA A 44 17.14 20.58 19.94
CA ALA A 44 16.91 21.39 18.74
C ALA A 44 17.83 21.01 17.56
N GLU A 45 19.09 20.64 17.85
CA GLU A 45 20.04 20.20 16.83
C GLU A 45 19.63 18.84 16.23
N ILE A 46 19.20 17.90 17.07
CA ILE A 46 18.72 16.58 16.65
C ILE A 46 17.41 16.71 15.87
N GLN A 47 16.46 17.49 16.35
CA GLN A 47 15.22 17.75 15.65
C GLN A 47 15.49 18.36 14.26
N ASN A 48 16.38 19.35 14.16
CA ASN A 48 16.71 19.96 12.88
C ASN A 48 17.43 18.99 11.91
N PHE A 49 18.33 18.13 12.42
CA PHE A 49 19.01 17.13 11.62
C PHE A 49 18.05 16.02 11.15
N CYS A 50 17.30 15.41 12.08
CA CYS A 50 16.42 14.29 11.82
C CYS A 50 15.12 14.67 11.09
N SER A 51 14.72 15.95 11.11
CA SER A 51 13.55 16.44 10.35
C SER A 51 13.88 17.10 9.00
N HIS A 52 15.12 16.94 8.55
CA HIS A 52 15.58 17.52 7.29
C HIS A 52 14.86 16.91 6.09
N CYS A 53 14.71 15.58 6.06
CA CYS A 53 14.08 14.86 4.96
C CYS A 53 12.58 14.58 5.20
N HIS A 54 12.24 14.16 6.42
CA HIS A 54 10.89 13.73 6.82
C HIS A 54 10.55 14.27 8.22
N LEU A 55 9.49 13.77 8.86
CA LEU A 55 9.20 14.09 10.26
C LEU A 55 10.28 13.50 11.17
N CYS A 56 10.66 14.20 12.25
CA CYS A 56 11.58 13.58 13.22
C CYS A 56 10.84 12.41 13.91
N PRO A 57 11.43 11.21 13.96
CA PRO A 57 10.80 10.08 14.64
C PRO A 57 10.57 10.35 16.13
N ASP A 58 9.47 9.82 16.66
CA ASP A 58 9.21 9.73 18.10
C ASP A 58 10.15 8.67 18.70
N PRO A 59 10.95 8.99 19.74
CA PRO A 59 11.78 8.00 20.41
C PRO A 59 11.04 6.75 20.92
N GLY A 60 9.74 6.85 21.21
CA GLY A 60 8.91 5.73 21.64
C GLY A 60 8.55 4.71 20.54
N ILE A 61 8.75 5.05 19.26
CA ILE A 61 8.33 4.20 18.13
C ILE A 61 9.16 2.93 17.98
N LEU A 62 10.42 2.93 18.43
CA LEU A 62 11.33 1.78 18.43
C LEU A 62 11.84 1.46 19.84
N THR A 63 12.29 0.23 20.05
CA THR A 63 12.96 -0.13 21.31
C THR A 63 14.35 0.52 21.41
N LYS A 64 14.91 0.54 22.63
CA LYS A 64 16.31 0.92 22.85
C LYS A 64 17.30 0.08 22.05
N GLU A 65 17.01 -1.19 21.79
CA GLU A 65 17.89 -2.04 20.98
C GLU A 65 17.81 -1.62 19.51
N ALA A 66 16.60 -1.48 18.96
CA ALA A 66 16.42 -1.03 17.58
C ALA A 66 17.02 0.35 17.33
N TRP A 67 16.89 1.32 18.23
CA TRP A 67 17.53 2.63 18.05
C TRP A 67 19.06 2.56 17.95
N ARG A 68 19.71 1.63 18.68
CA ARG A 68 21.16 1.42 18.57
C ARG A 68 21.57 0.85 17.21
N MET A 69 20.64 0.20 16.50
CA MET A 69 20.86 -0.38 15.18
C MET A 69 20.45 0.57 14.05
N GLN A 70 19.35 1.31 14.23
CA GLN A 70 18.78 2.19 13.20
C GLN A 70 19.64 3.42 12.97
N ILE A 71 20.02 4.16 14.03
CA ILE A 71 20.78 5.41 13.88
C ILE A 71 22.10 5.20 13.10
N PRO A 72 22.90 4.14 13.34
CA PRO A 72 24.06 3.87 12.50
C PRO A 72 23.75 3.65 11.02
N ARG A 73 22.63 3.01 10.68
CA ARG A 73 22.20 2.80 9.29
C ARG A 73 21.86 4.13 8.62
N GLU A 74 21.10 4.97 9.31
CA GLU A 74 20.73 6.30 8.78
C GLU A 74 21.94 7.21 8.55
N TYR A 75 22.90 7.21 9.48
CA TYR A 75 24.15 7.96 9.29
C TYR A 75 24.95 7.43 8.08
N ALA A 76 25.06 6.11 7.94
CA ALA A 76 25.74 5.50 6.79
C ALA A 76 25.01 5.80 5.46
N HIS A 77 23.68 5.95 5.49
CA HIS A 77 22.90 6.38 4.35
C HIS A 77 23.18 7.86 4.02
N PHE A 78 23.10 8.75 5.00
CA PHE A 78 23.38 10.18 4.85
C PHE A 78 24.79 10.44 4.30
N GLU A 79 25.80 9.68 4.74
CA GLU A 79 27.17 9.79 4.24
C GLU A 79 27.33 9.52 2.74
N GLN A 80 26.38 8.81 2.12
CA GLN A 80 26.39 8.57 0.66
C GLN A 80 25.93 9.78 -0.14
N ASN A 81 25.13 10.67 0.45
CA ASN A 81 24.62 11.88 -0.19
C ASN A 81 24.46 13.03 0.84
N PRO A 82 25.57 13.58 1.35
CA PRO A 82 25.53 14.57 2.43
C PRO A 82 25.01 15.92 1.94
N ASP A 83 24.15 16.57 2.72
CA ASP A 83 23.81 17.99 2.54
C ASP A 83 24.90 18.88 3.17
N PRO A 84 25.68 19.65 2.37
CA PRO A 84 26.71 20.54 2.89
C PRO A 84 26.16 21.71 3.75
N GLY A 85 24.86 22.01 3.63
CA GLY A 85 24.18 23.03 4.45
C GLY A 85 23.71 22.51 5.81
N LEU A 86 23.70 21.20 6.02
CA LEU A 86 23.18 20.58 7.23
C LEU A 86 24.29 20.32 8.25
N ARG A 87 24.09 20.82 9.47
CA ARG A 87 24.97 20.49 10.60
C ARG A 87 24.61 19.10 11.12
N VAL A 88 25.57 18.18 11.03
CA VAL A 88 25.41 16.80 11.49
C VAL A 88 25.87 16.68 12.96
N PRO A 89 24.97 16.36 13.92
CA PRO A 89 25.36 16.11 15.30
C PRO A 89 26.19 14.82 15.43
N PRO A 90 27.03 14.68 16.48
CA PRO A 90 27.74 13.43 16.75
C PRO A 90 26.77 12.25 16.89
N GLN A 91 27.00 11.18 16.12
CA GLN A 91 26.14 9.98 16.11
C GLN A 91 25.88 9.40 17.51
N SER A 92 26.90 9.40 18.38
CA SER A 92 26.76 8.90 19.76
C SER A 92 25.77 9.72 20.59
N GLN A 93 25.65 11.03 20.35
CA GLN A 93 24.69 11.90 21.02
C GLN A 93 23.27 11.64 20.52
N VAL A 94 23.10 11.39 19.21
CA VAL A 94 21.80 11.02 18.64
C VAL A 94 21.32 9.68 19.18
N ILE A 95 22.20 8.67 19.22
CA ILE A 95 21.89 7.37 19.85
C ILE A 95 21.49 7.58 21.31
N GLN A 96 22.25 8.36 22.08
CA GLN A 96 21.92 8.63 23.48
C GLN A 96 20.56 9.31 23.65
N TYR A 97 20.23 10.28 22.80
CA TYR A 97 18.95 10.98 22.81
C TYR A 97 17.77 10.01 22.63
N PHE A 98 17.77 9.20 21.57
CA PHE A 98 16.69 8.25 21.29
C PHE A 98 16.61 7.15 22.35
N VAL A 99 17.74 6.51 22.68
CA VAL A 99 17.79 5.40 23.65
C VAL A 99 17.40 5.83 25.07
N SER A 100 17.62 7.09 25.46
CA SER A 100 17.23 7.58 26.79
C SER A 100 15.71 7.70 26.99
N GLN A 101 14.95 7.81 25.89
CA GLN A 101 13.51 8.03 25.88
C GLN A 101 12.73 6.80 25.40
N ALA A 102 13.38 5.92 24.64
CA ALA A 102 12.78 4.71 24.10
C ALA A 102 12.44 3.66 25.18
N PRO A 103 11.39 2.86 24.97
CA PRO A 103 11.08 1.72 25.83
C PRO A 103 12.12 0.59 25.68
N GLU A 104 12.25 -0.25 26.70
CA GLU A 104 13.02 -1.50 26.57
C GLU A 104 12.30 -2.50 25.67
N THR A 105 10.96 -2.57 25.77
CA THR A 105 10.09 -3.46 25.01
C THR A 105 8.75 -2.79 24.76
N HIS A 106 8.10 -3.08 23.63
CA HIS A 106 6.71 -2.67 23.40
C HIS A 106 5.71 -3.62 24.05
N SER A 107 4.59 -3.07 24.53
CA SER A 107 3.42 -3.86 24.93
C SER A 107 2.52 -4.05 23.72
N LEU A 108 2.49 -5.26 23.17
CA LEU A 108 1.68 -5.59 22.00
C LEU A 108 0.25 -5.97 22.40
N PRO A 109 -0.74 -5.81 21.50
CA PRO A 109 -2.11 -6.25 21.74
C PRO A 109 -2.21 -7.75 22.05
N GLU A 110 -3.14 -8.11 22.93
CA GLU A 110 -3.44 -9.50 23.23
C GLU A 110 -3.87 -10.26 21.97
N GLN A 111 -3.48 -11.53 21.87
CA GLN A 111 -3.82 -12.41 20.76
C GLN A 111 -4.88 -13.41 21.22
N ASN A 112 -5.83 -13.75 20.35
CA ASN A 112 -6.79 -14.83 20.60
C ASN A 112 -6.22 -16.15 20.07
N THR A 113 -5.96 -17.11 20.97
CA THR A 113 -5.43 -18.43 20.62
C THR A 113 -6.50 -19.43 20.17
N HIS A 114 -7.77 -19.03 20.13
CA HIS A 114 -8.92 -19.85 19.73
C HIS A 114 -9.66 -19.19 18.55
N PRO A 115 -9.11 -19.28 17.32
CA PRO A 115 -9.75 -18.74 16.13
C PRO A 115 -11.08 -19.45 15.82
N ASP A 116 -11.87 -18.86 14.92
CA ASP A 116 -13.19 -19.32 14.50
C ASP A 116 -14.26 -19.20 15.61
N SER A 117 -14.21 -18.12 16.39
CA SER A 117 -15.20 -17.83 17.45
C SER A 117 -16.43 -17.03 16.97
N GLY A 118 -16.40 -16.48 15.76
CA GLY A 118 -17.46 -15.60 15.24
C GLY A 118 -18.75 -16.33 14.84
N PRO A 119 -19.83 -15.59 14.57
CA PRO A 119 -21.15 -16.17 14.28
C PRO A 119 -21.22 -16.85 12.91
N VAL A 120 -20.32 -16.49 11.97
CA VAL A 120 -20.19 -17.10 10.64
C VAL A 120 -19.09 -18.17 10.64
N ARG A 121 -19.26 -19.20 9.81
CA ARG A 121 -18.27 -20.25 9.61
C ARG A 121 -17.50 -20.02 8.31
N PHE A 122 -16.18 -19.90 8.41
CA PHE A 122 -15.29 -19.92 7.25
C PHE A 122 -14.56 -21.27 7.13
N ARG A 123 -14.66 -21.93 5.98
CA ARG A 123 -13.91 -23.16 5.68
C ARG A 123 -12.70 -22.85 4.79
N LYS A 124 -11.49 -22.97 5.36
CA LYS A 124 -10.24 -22.83 4.61
C LYS A 124 -10.04 -23.97 3.61
N GLN A 125 -9.75 -23.60 2.36
CA GLN A 125 -9.24 -24.46 1.29
C GLN A 125 -7.87 -23.96 0.87
N ILE A 126 -6.83 -24.76 1.12
CA ILE A 126 -5.46 -24.45 0.72
C ILE A 126 -5.28 -24.76 -0.77
N ILE A 127 -4.72 -23.81 -1.51
CA ILE A 127 -4.29 -24.00 -2.89
C ILE A 127 -2.77 -24.07 -2.91
N SER A 128 -2.23 -25.18 -3.42
CA SER A 128 -0.79 -25.43 -3.50
C SER A 128 -0.33 -25.57 -4.93
N ARG A 129 0.88 -25.10 -5.22
CA ARG A 129 1.56 -25.36 -6.48
C ARG A 129 2.56 -26.49 -6.33
N THR A 130 2.36 -27.57 -7.07
CA THR A 130 3.32 -28.68 -7.14
C THR A 130 4.30 -28.55 -8.30
N ASP A 131 4.07 -27.60 -9.21
CA ASP A 131 4.81 -27.42 -10.46
C ASP A 131 5.97 -26.41 -10.35
N SER A 132 6.04 -25.64 -9.25
CA SER A 132 7.09 -24.67 -8.98
C SER A 132 7.89 -25.05 -7.74
N LYS A 133 9.20 -24.83 -7.79
CA LYS A 133 10.09 -24.87 -6.61
C LYS A 133 10.25 -23.50 -5.94
N ALA A 134 9.72 -22.44 -6.55
CA ALA A 134 9.72 -21.12 -5.93
C ALA A 134 8.79 -21.14 -4.73
N LEU A 135 9.24 -20.50 -3.65
CA LEU A 135 8.39 -20.25 -2.51
C LEU A 135 7.27 -19.28 -2.90
N PRO A 136 6.05 -19.43 -2.34
CA PRO A 136 4.95 -18.50 -2.55
C PRO A 136 5.37 -17.06 -2.33
N ALA A 137 5.02 -16.17 -3.24
CA ALA A 137 5.19 -14.74 -3.06
C ALA A 137 4.07 -14.01 -3.80
N VAL A 138 2.83 -14.31 -3.40
CA VAL A 138 1.63 -13.72 -4.00
C VAL A 138 1.66 -12.22 -3.72
N ALA A 139 1.72 -11.42 -4.78
CA ALA A 139 1.83 -9.97 -4.69
C ALA A 139 0.47 -9.28 -4.84
N HIS A 140 -0.47 -9.88 -5.57
CA HIS A 140 -1.81 -9.34 -5.75
C HIS A 140 -2.86 -10.42 -5.93
N LEU A 141 -4.03 -10.18 -5.34
CA LEU A 141 -5.28 -10.92 -5.56
C LEU A 141 -6.36 -9.89 -5.89
N ASN A 142 -6.94 -9.96 -7.08
CA ASN A 142 -7.95 -9.01 -7.55
C ASN A 142 -9.22 -9.75 -7.96
N TRP A 143 -10.31 -9.53 -7.23
CA TRP A 143 -11.62 -10.02 -7.60
C TRP A 143 -12.28 -9.12 -8.66
N ALA A 144 -12.08 -9.49 -9.93
CA ALA A 144 -12.58 -8.76 -11.07
C ALA A 144 -14.05 -9.11 -11.34
N SER A 145 -14.96 -8.45 -10.61
CA SER A 145 -16.41 -8.70 -10.70
C SER A 145 -17.18 -7.68 -11.54
N HIS A 146 -16.62 -6.48 -11.75
CA HIS A 146 -17.24 -5.41 -12.51
C HIS A 146 -16.86 -5.49 -14.00
N HIS A 147 -17.85 -5.58 -14.89
CA HIS A 147 -17.70 -5.70 -16.35
C HIS A 147 -17.04 -7.00 -16.83
N GLY A 148 -17.82 -7.94 -17.37
CA GLY A 148 -17.30 -9.23 -17.86
C GLY A 148 -17.56 -10.39 -16.88
N PRO A 149 -16.92 -11.55 -17.07
CA PRO A 149 -17.07 -12.68 -16.15
C PRO A 149 -16.42 -12.38 -14.79
N LYS A 150 -17.04 -12.88 -13.71
CA LYS A 150 -16.47 -12.89 -12.36
C LYS A 150 -15.24 -13.80 -12.34
N GLU A 151 -14.09 -13.27 -11.93
CA GLU A 151 -12.83 -14.01 -11.90
C GLU A 151 -11.87 -13.43 -10.85
N LEU A 152 -11.00 -14.30 -10.32
CA LEU A 152 -9.91 -13.90 -9.45
C LEU A 152 -8.62 -13.85 -10.27
N LEU A 153 -7.99 -12.69 -10.29
CA LEU A 153 -6.68 -12.47 -10.91
C LEU A 153 -5.59 -12.54 -9.86
N LEU A 154 -4.47 -13.16 -10.20
CA LEU A 154 -3.37 -13.40 -9.27
C LEU A 154 -2.03 -13.06 -9.93
N THR A 155 -1.17 -12.36 -9.17
CA THR A 155 0.25 -12.24 -9.47
C THR A 155 1.10 -12.85 -8.36
N ASP A 156 2.18 -13.52 -8.74
CA ASP A 156 3.19 -14.00 -7.82
C ASP A 156 4.56 -13.49 -8.26
N MET A 157 5.13 -12.58 -7.46
CA MET A 157 6.36 -11.87 -7.81
C MET A 157 7.61 -12.76 -7.67
N GLY A 158 7.54 -13.86 -6.93
CA GLY A 158 8.69 -14.77 -6.74
C GLY A 158 8.85 -15.76 -7.89
N SER A 159 7.73 -16.25 -8.42
CA SER A 159 7.68 -17.21 -9.53
C SER A 159 7.50 -16.55 -10.90
N GLY A 160 7.10 -15.28 -10.93
CA GLY A 160 6.78 -14.54 -12.14
C GLY A 160 5.39 -14.80 -12.70
N VAL A 161 4.55 -15.53 -11.97
CA VAL A 161 3.26 -16.02 -12.48
C VAL A 161 2.23 -14.90 -12.54
N VAL A 162 1.48 -14.88 -13.64
CA VAL A 162 0.27 -14.09 -13.82
C VAL A 162 -0.84 -15.04 -14.24
N GLU A 163 -1.90 -15.14 -13.46
CA GLU A 163 -2.88 -16.21 -13.58
C GLU A 163 -4.30 -15.70 -13.38
N ARG A 164 -5.23 -16.28 -14.15
CA ARG A 164 -6.66 -16.06 -14.05
C ARG A 164 -7.33 -17.30 -13.49
N ILE A 165 -8.22 -17.10 -12.52
CA ILE A 165 -8.92 -18.18 -11.83
C ILE A 165 -10.42 -17.94 -11.96
N ARG A 166 -11.12 -18.91 -12.56
CA ARG A 166 -12.58 -18.93 -12.63
C ARG A 166 -13.14 -19.96 -11.67
N PHE A 167 -14.38 -19.75 -11.25
CA PHE A 167 -15.07 -20.60 -10.30
C PHE A 167 -16.27 -21.28 -10.97
N ASP A 168 -16.38 -22.60 -10.75
CA ASP A 168 -17.57 -23.41 -11.03
C ASP A 168 -18.06 -23.99 -9.70
N GLY A 169 -18.87 -23.20 -9.00
CA GLY A 169 -19.04 -23.35 -7.56
C GLY A 169 -17.69 -23.29 -6.84
N LYS A 170 -17.43 -24.23 -5.94
CA LYS A 170 -16.16 -24.31 -5.18
C LYS A 170 -14.99 -24.93 -5.97
N GLN A 171 -15.17 -25.21 -7.27
CA GLN A 171 -14.09 -25.72 -8.13
C GLN A 171 -13.36 -24.56 -8.82
N LEU A 172 -12.04 -24.54 -8.68
CA LEU A 172 -11.18 -23.53 -9.29
C LEU A 172 -10.67 -24.02 -10.65
N GLN A 173 -10.83 -23.18 -11.68
CA GLN A 173 -10.30 -23.39 -13.02
C GLN A 173 -9.19 -22.37 -13.28
N PHE A 174 -7.96 -22.87 -13.41
CA PHE A 174 -6.76 -22.08 -13.58
C PHE A 174 -6.45 -21.86 -15.06
N GLU A 175 -6.20 -20.61 -15.44
CA GLU A 175 -5.78 -20.20 -16.77
C GLU A 175 -4.53 -19.31 -16.68
N PRO A 176 -3.34 -19.84 -17.04
CA PRO A 176 -2.12 -19.04 -17.08
C PRO A 176 -2.22 -17.94 -18.15
N LEU A 177 -1.99 -16.69 -17.76
CA LEU A 177 -2.03 -15.55 -18.66
C LEU A 177 -0.63 -15.22 -19.19
N ALA A 178 0.35 -15.12 -18.30
CA ALA A 178 1.73 -14.79 -18.64
C ALA A 178 2.72 -15.29 -17.59
N LYS A 179 4.00 -15.19 -17.94
CA LYS A 179 5.12 -15.31 -17.00
C LYS A 179 6.05 -14.11 -17.17
N LEU A 180 6.05 -13.23 -16.18
CA LEU A 180 6.86 -12.02 -16.13
C LEU A 180 8.01 -12.18 -15.14
N SER A 181 8.74 -11.10 -14.84
CA SER A 181 9.91 -11.16 -13.96
C SER A 181 9.46 -11.14 -12.50
N HIS A 182 8.77 -10.09 -12.09
CA HIS A 182 8.31 -9.85 -10.73
C HIS A 182 6.96 -9.09 -10.75
N PRO A 183 5.88 -9.69 -11.28
CA PRO A 183 4.59 -9.02 -11.39
C PRO A 183 4.06 -8.68 -10.00
N ALA A 184 3.76 -7.39 -9.78
CA ALA A 184 3.35 -6.83 -8.51
C ALA A 184 1.84 -6.71 -8.42
N HIS A 185 1.20 -6.19 -9.47
CA HIS A 185 -0.21 -5.88 -9.52
C HIS A 185 -0.80 -6.22 -10.90
N ILE A 186 -2.09 -6.59 -10.93
CA ILE A 186 -2.84 -6.88 -12.15
C ILE A 186 -4.25 -6.29 -12.06
N GLU A 187 -4.71 -5.72 -13.17
CA GLU A 187 -6.07 -5.19 -13.33
C GLU A 187 -6.63 -5.50 -14.71
N ARG A 188 -7.92 -5.83 -14.77
CA ARG A 188 -8.67 -5.95 -16.02
C ARG A 188 -8.97 -4.56 -16.57
N VAL A 189 -8.62 -4.32 -17.82
CA VAL A 189 -8.83 -3.05 -18.52
C VAL A 189 -9.10 -3.31 -20.00
N ASP A 190 -9.74 -2.38 -20.69
CA ASP A 190 -9.81 -2.36 -22.17
C ASP A 190 -9.03 -1.14 -22.69
N LEU A 191 -7.70 -1.20 -22.54
CA LEU A 191 -6.82 -0.06 -22.82
C LEU A 191 -6.77 0.29 -24.32
N ASN A 192 -6.90 -0.72 -25.16
CA ASN A 192 -6.95 -0.55 -26.62
C ASN A 192 -8.38 -0.35 -27.16
N GLN A 193 -9.40 -0.35 -26.30
CA GLN A 193 -10.80 -0.16 -26.67
C GLN A 193 -11.30 -1.14 -27.75
N ASP A 194 -10.82 -2.37 -27.75
CA ASP A 194 -11.23 -3.43 -28.67
C ASP A 194 -12.42 -4.26 -28.14
N GLN A 195 -12.93 -3.90 -26.96
CA GLN A 195 -14.04 -4.54 -26.24
C GLN A 195 -13.72 -5.98 -25.81
N GLN A 196 -12.45 -6.28 -25.59
CA GLN A 196 -11.98 -7.53 -25.00
C GLN A 196 -11.32 -7.27 -23.65
N ASP A 197 -11.28 -8.31 -22.84
CA ASP A 197 -10.54 -8.27 -21.58
C ASP A 197 -9.04 -8.22 -21.90
N ASP A 198 -8.41 -7.09 -21.60
CA ASP A 198 -6.97 -6.98 -21.48
C ASP A 198 -6.59 -6.89 -19.99
N TYR A 199 -5.30 -7.08 -19.70
CA TYR A 199 -4.80 -6.96 -18.34
C TYR A 199 -3.58 -6.05 -18.26
N LEU A 200 -3.69 -4.99 -17.47
CA LEU A 200 -2.59 -4.09 -17.14
C LEU A 200 -1.81 -4.69 -15.97
N ILE A 201 -0.48 -4.76 -16.11
CA ILE A 201 0.39 -5.40 -15.13
C ILE A 201 1.55 -4.48 -14.78
N ALA A 202 1.73 -4.23 -13.49
CA ALA A 202 2.94 -3.64 -12.93
C ALA A 202 3.96 -4.74 -12.61
N ASP A 203 5.23 -4.53 -12.93
CA ASP A 203 6.33 -5.43 -12.58
C ASP A 203 7.44 -4.65 -11.85
N LEU A 204 7.86 -5.18 -10.71
CA LEU A 204 8.87 -4.57 -9.84
C LEU A 204 10.26 -4.53 -10.49
N GLY A 205 10.55 -5.39 -11.47
CA GLY A 205 11.88 -5.58 -12.04
C GLY A 205 12.86 -6.33 -11.12
N SER A 206 12.60 -6.38 -9.81
CA SER A 206 13.28 -7.26 -8.87
C SER A 206 12.44 -7.62 -7.64
N PHE A 207 12.67 -8.83 -7.14
CA PHE A 207 12.03 -9.36 -5.94
C PHE A 207 12.38 -8.52 -4.70
N GLY A 208 13.68 -8.39 -4.45
CA GLY A 208 14.20 -7.68 -3.30
C GLY A 208 14.17 -6.16 -3.48
N PRO A 209 14.23 -5.42 -2.39
CA PRO A 209 14.36 -3.98 -2.44
C PRO A 209 15.67 -3.51 -3.08
N ALA A 210 15.59 -2.55 -4.01
CA ALA A 210 16.76 -1.99 -4.69
C ALA A 210 16.44 -0.72 -5.50
N ASP A 211 17.42 0.17 -5.60
CA ASP A 211 17.44 1.24 -6.60
C ASP A 211 17.91 0.70 -7.97
N HIS A 212 17.07 0.81 -9.00
CA HIS A 212 17.39 0.44 -10.39
C HIS A 212 16.30 0.91 -11.36
N ASP A 213 16.55 0.83 -12.66
CA ASP A 213 15.57 1.16 -13.73
C ASP A 213 15.10 -0.09 -14.51
N ARG A 214 14.59 -1.11 -13.81
CA ARG A 214 14.20 -2.41 -14.38
C ARG A 214 12.71 -2.73 -14.27
N GLY A 215 11.93 -1.93 -13.57
CA GLY A 215 10.48 -2.12 -13.53
C GLY A 215 9.86 -1.72 -14.85
N ILE A 216 8.71 -2.32 -15.13
CA ILE A 216 7.97 -2.15 -16.37
C ILE A 216 6.47 -2.15 -16.09
N VAL A 217 5.71 -1.56 -17.03
CA VAL A 217 4.26 -1.73 -17.13
C VAL A 217 3.94 -2.40 -18.45
N SER A 218 3.11 -3.44 -18.42
CA SER A 218 2.75 -4.23 -19.60
C SER A 218 1.23 -4.38 -19.73
N LEU A 219 0.75 -4.50 -20.97
CA LEU A 219 -0.60 -4.90 -21.31
C LEU A 219 -0.60 -6.33 -21.85
N LEU A 220 -1.43 -7.21 -21.29
CA LEU A 220 -1.74 -8.50 -21.88
C LEU A 220 -2.98 -8.39 -22.75
N THR A 221 -2.88 -8.79 -24.01
CA THR A 221 -4.01 -8.86 -24.93
C THR A 221 -4.21 -10.28 -25.45
N PHE A 222 -5.44 -10.66 -25.78
CA PHE A 222 -5.73 -11.99 -26.30
C PHE A 222 -5.69 -12.06 -27.82
N ASN A 223 -4.79 -12.86 -28.38
CA ASN A 223 -4.72 -13.07 -29.82
C ASN A 223 -5.59 -14.26 -30.25
N LYS A 224 -6.79 -13.97 -30.77
CA LYS A 224 -7.74 -14.98 -31.29
C LYS A 224 -7.19 -15.87 -32.41
N LYS A 225 -6.19 -15.42 -33.18
CA LYS A 225 -5.64 -16.21 -34.28
C LYS A 225 -4.71 -17.31 -33.79
N THR A 226 -3.99 -17.04 -32.70
CA THR A 226 -3.04 -17.97 -32.09
C THR A 226 -3.58 -18.64 -30.84
N ASP A 227 -4.77 -18.23 -30.37
CA ASP A 227 -5.42 -18.71 -29.15
C ASP A 227 -4.50 -18.56 -27.93
N SER A 228 -3.88 -17.38 -27.81
CA SER A 228 -2.82 -17.13 -26.83
C SER A 228 -2.77 -15.67 -26.38
N TRP A 229 -2.46 -15.47 -25.11
CA TRP A 229 -2.11 -14.17 -24.55
C TRP A 229 -0.80 -13.62 -25.13
N GLN A 230 -0.74 -12.31 -25.35
CA GLN A 230 0.43 -11.58 -25.85
C GLN A 230 0.77 -10.45 -24.87
N THR A 231 2.04 -10.33 -24.53
CA THR A 231 2.54 -9.27 -23.64
C THR A 231 3.09 -8.12 -24.46
N HIS A 232 2.56 -6.92 -24.22
CA HIS A 232 3.01 -5.66 -24.81
C HIS A 232 3.60 -4.79 -23.70
N ILE A 233 4.87 -4.42 -23.81
CA ILE A 233 5.49 -3.48 -22.86
C ILE A 233 4.99 -2.08 -23.22
N LEU A 234 4.34 -1.41 -22.27
CA LEU A 234 3.84 -0.04 -22.44
C LEU A 234 4.89 0.99 -22.01
N GLN A 235 5.59 0.71 -20.90
CA GLN A 235 6.65 1.55 -20.38
C GLN A 235 7.74 0.70 -19.72
N GLU A 236 9.00 1.07 -19.94
CA GLU A 236 10.18 0.46 -19.34
C GLU A 236 11.12 1.50 -18.72
N HIS A 237 12.25 1.07 -18.15
CA HIS A 237 13.21 1.95 -17.47
C HIS A 237 12.62 2.69 -16.26
N LEU A 238 11.75 2.01 -15.52
CA LEU A 238 11.19 2.50 -14.27
C LEU A 238 11.91 1.87 -13.07
N GLY A 239 11.79 2.52 -11.91
CA GLY A 239 12.02 1.91 -10.60
C GLY A 239 11.13 0.70 -10.35
N ARG A 240 11.06 0.24 -9.10
CA ARG A 240 10.17 -0.87 -8.74
C ARG A 240 8.72 -0.39 -8.86
N VAL A 241 7.97 -0.86 -9.86
CA VAL A 241 6.56 -0.49 -10.06
C VAL A 241 5.66 -1.39 -9.21
N ALA A 242 4.98 -0.80 -8.23
CA ALA A 242 4.10 -1.52 -7.32
C ALA A 242 2.65 -1.57 -7.84
N ASP A 243 2.19 -0.51 -8.50
CA ASP A 243 0.83 -0.40 -9.00
C ASP A 243 0.78 0.41 -10.31
N ALA A 244 -0.23 0.11 -11.13
CA ALA A 244 -0.56 0.84 -12.35
C ALA A 244 -2.07 0.79 -12.58
N LYS A 245 -2.67 1.96 -12.78
CA LYS A 245 -4.12 2.16 -12.99
C LYS A 245 -4.38 2.90 -14.29
N ALA A 246 -5.54 2.67 -14.90
CA ALA A 246 -5.94 3.32 -16.14
C ALA A 246 -7.27 4.06 -16.01
N ALA A 247 -7.34 5.29 -16.52
CA ALA A 247 -8.57 6.08 -16.63
C ALA A 247 -8.40 7.16 -17.71
N ASP A 248 -9.51 7.75 -18.18
CA ASP A 248 -9.49 8.89 -19.11
C ASP A 248 -9.33 10.19 -18.30
N PHE A 249 -8.10 10.58 -17.98
CA PHE A 249 -7.84 11.72 -17.07
C PHE A 249 -7.92 13.07 -17.77
N ASP A 250 -7.69 13.15 -19.07
CA ASP A 250 -7.74 14.40 -19.82
C ASP A 250 -9.06 14.61 -20.59
N ALA A 251 -9.95 13.62 -20.55
CA ALA A 251 -11.27 13.59 -21.18
C ALA A 251 -11.24 13.59 -22.71
N ASP A 252 -10.20 13.02 -23.31
CA ASP A 252 -10.06 12.91 -24.76
C ASP A 252 -10.68 11.61 -25.34
N GLY A 253 -11.09 10.69 -24.46
CA GLY A 253 -11.76 9.44 -24.80
C GLY A 253 -10.82 8.27 -25.00
N ASP A 254 -9.53 8.40 -24.73
CA ASP A 254 -8.63 7.27 -24.51
C ASP A 254 -8.27 7.09 -23.02
N LEU A 255 -7.57 6.00 -22.71
CA LEU A 255 -7.21 5.68 -21.33
C LEU A 255 -5.73 5.99 -21.14
N ASP A 256 -5.46 6.87 -20.19
CA ASP A 256 -4.16 7.23 -19.65
C ASP A 256 -3.76 6.28 -18.52
N LEU A 257 -2.53 6.42 -18.00
CA LEU A 257 -2.06 5.63 -16.87
C LEU A 257 -1.56 6.49 -15.71
N ILE A 258 -1.85 6.04 -14.47
CA ILE A 258 -1.11 6.43 -13.27
C ILE A 258 -0.22 5.27 -12.85
N ILE A 259 1.05 5.53 -12.62
CA ILE A 259 2.04 4.52 -12.19
C ILE A 259 2.57 4.87 -10.81
N ALA A 260 2.43 3.94 -9.87
CA ALA A 260 3.06 3.98 -8.56
C ALA A 260 4.42 3.27 -8.63
N GLU A 261 5.47 4.06 -8.82
CA GLU A 261 6.84 3.59 -8.77
C GLU A 261 7.32 3.67 -7.31
N PHE A 262 7.24 2.54 -6.60
CA PHE A 262 7.69 2.41 -5.22
C PHE A 262 9.18 2.72 -5.08
N GLY A 263 10.01 2.21 -6.00
CA GLY A 263 11.45 2.43 -5.98
C GLY A 263 12.15 1.87 -4.73
N TRP A 264 13.08 2.65 -4.16
CA TRP A 264 13.74 2.32 -2.89
C TRP A 264 14.18 3.59 -2.14
N HIS A 265 15.40 4.10 -2.34
CA HIS A 265 15.87 5.33 -1.67
C HIS A 265 16.24 6.45 -2.65
N LYS A 266 16.54 6.11 -3.90
CA LYS A 266 17.01 7.02 -4.96
C LYS A 266 16.13 6.95 -6.20
N THR A 267 15.38 5.86 -6.35
CA THR A 267 14.31 5.72 -7.35
C THR A 267 12.96 5.70 -6.66
N GLY A 268 11.90 5.93 -7.43
CA GLY A 268 10.53 5.95 -6.95
C GLY A 268 9.86 7.31 -7.16
N ARG A 269 8.66 7.28 -7.74
CA ARG A 269 7.89 8.43 -8.23
C ARG A 269 6.41 8.05 -8.30
N LEU A 270 5.56 9.06 -8.39
CA LEU A 270 4.22 8.90 -8.94
C LEU A 270 4.19 9.54 -10.33
N LEU A 271 3.78 8.77 -11.33
CA LEU A 271 3.82 9.19 -12.73
C LEU A 271 2.41 9.23 -13.33
N TYR A 272 2.19 10.21 -14.20
CA TYR A 272 1.08 10.26 -15.15
C TYR A 272 1.63 10.00 -16.55
N LEU A 273 1.01 9.07 -17.27
CA LEU A 273 1.35 8.74 -18.64
C LEU A 273 0.12 9.06 -19.51
N GLU A 274 0.20 10.19 -20.19
CA GLU A 274 -0.78 10.65 -21.17
C GLU A 274 -0.70 9.74 -22.39
N ASN A 275 -1.84 9.22 -22.83
CA ASN A 275 -1.92 8.40 -24.02
C ASN A 275 -1.93 9.29 -25.26
N VAL A 276 -0.85 9.21 -26.03
CA VAL A 276 -0.65 10.00 -27.26
C VAL A 276 -0.67 9.11 -28.49
N SER A 277 -1.44 8.03 -28.40
CA SER A 277 -1.46 6.97 -29.40
C SER A 277 -1.87 7.46 -30.78
N PRO A 278 -1.09 7.19 -31.84
CA PRO A 278 -1.56 7.44 -33.20
C PRO A 278 -2.72 6.51 -33.60
N SER A 279 -2.88 5.37 -32.93
CA SER A 279 -4.00 4.45 -33.10
C SER A 279 -4.16 3.54 -31.88
N LYS A 280 -5.34 2.95 -31.74
CA LYS A 280 -5.66 1.98 -30.66
C LYS A 280 -4.80 0.70 -30.66
N THR A 281 -4.15 0.38 -31.78
CA THR A 281 -3.25 -0.78 -31.89
C THR A 281 -1.77 -0.43 -31.73
N GLU A 282 -1.44 0.86 -31.65
CA GLU A 282 -0.07 1.37 -31.49
C GLU A 282 -0.06 2.26 -30.25
N LEU A 283 -0.04 1.61 -29.08
CA LEU A 283 -0.04 2.26 -27.78
C LEU A 283 1.24 3.07 -27.57
N LYS A 284 1.12 4.36 -27.24
CA LYS A 284 2.24 5.26 -26.98
C LYS A 284 1.86 6.27 -25.90
N PHE A 285 2.76 6.46 -24.94
CA PHE A 285 2.52 7.35 -23.82
C PHE A 285 3.59 8.45 -23.70
N GLU A 286 3.19 9.61 -23.20
CA GLU A 286 4.08 10.68 -22.75
C GLU A 286 4.06 10.79 -21.23
N MET A 287 5.26 10.79 -20.63
CA MET A 287 5.42 10.67 -19.18
C MET A 287 5.59 12.02 -18.51
N GLN A 288 4.80 12.26 -17.47
CA GLN A 288 4.91 13.37 -16.52
C GLN A 288 5.13 12.83 -15.11
N VAL A 289 6.03 13.47 -14.36
CA VAL A 289 6.17 13.19 -12.92
C VAL A 289 5.17 14.03 -12.14
N LEU A 290 4.23 13.39 -11.45
CA LEU A 290 3.29 14.05 -10.56
C LEU A 290 3.91 14.26 -9.18
N ASP A 291 4.68 13.30 -8.68
CA ASP A 291 5.37 13.37 -7.40
C ASP A 291 6.73 12.67 -7.46
N ASN A 292 7.76 13.27 -6.86
CA ASN A 292 9.14 12.75 -6.89
C ASN A 292 9.50 11.92 -5.65
N ARG A 293 8.55 11.70 -4.74
CA ARG A 293 8.76 10.83 -3.58
C ARG A 293 8.76 9.37 -4.02
N HIS A 294 9.66 8.60 -3.43
CA HIS A 294 9.61 7.14 -3.47
C HIS A 294 8.53 6.60 -2.51
N GLY A 295 8.38 5.29 -2.44
CA GLY A 295 7.39 4.64 -1.58
C GLY A 295 5.95 4.70 -2.10
N ALA A 296 5.70 5.22 -3.31
CA ALA A 296 4.38 5.14 -3.94
C ALA A 296 3.98 3.66 -4.15
N SER A 297 2.98 3.18 -3.42
CA SER A 297 2.67 1.74 -3.35
C SER A 297 1.29 1.35 -3.87
N HIS A 298 0.30 2.24 -3.76
CA HIS A 298 -1.09 1.98 -4.14
C HIS A 298 -1.68 3.22 -4.81
N VAL A 299 -2.53 2.99 -5.82
CA VAL A 299 -3.35 4.03 -6.46
C VAL A 299 -4.79 3.54 -6.55
N LEU A 300 -5.74 4.34 -6.12
CA LEU A 300 -7.18 4.05 -6.26
C LEU A 300 -7.83 5.16 -7.08
N ILE A 301 -8.54 4.77 -8.15
CA ILE A 301 -9.28 5.70 -9.02
C ILE A 301 -10.69 5.86 -8.50
N THR A 302 -11.19 7.10 -8.44
CA THR A 302 -12.57 7.41 -8.07
C THR A 302 -12.95 8.82 -8.52
N ASP A 303 -14.22 9.20 -8.50
CA ASP A 303 -14.67 10.58 -8.68
C ASP A 303 -14.96 11.17 -7.29
N TRP A 304 -13.92 11.65 -6.61
CA TRP A 304 -13.98 11.97 -5.18
C TRP A 304 -14.84 13.19 -4.88
N ASN A 305 -14.86 14.14 -5.81
CA ASN A 305 -15.57 15.40 -5.65
C ASN A 305 -16.89 15.46 -6.45
N HIS A 306 -17.28 14.34 -7.08
CA HIS A 306 -18.48 14.17 -7.90
C HIS A 306 -18.60 15.15 -9.07
N ASP A 307 -17.48 15.52 -9.69
CA ASP A 307 -17.47 16.41 -10.85
C ASP A 307 -17.45 15.67 -12.20
N GLY A 308 -17.47 14.35 -12.16
CA GLY A 308 -17.52 13.47 -13.32
C GLY A 308 -16.17 13.23 -13.98
N ARG A 309 -15.07 13.75 -13.43
CA ARG A 309 -13.70 13.43 -13.87
C ARG A 309 -13.08 12.40 -12.92
N PRO A 310 -12.29 11.44 -13.45
CA PRO A 310 -11.59 10.52 -12.58
C PRO A 310 -10.51 11.29 -11.79
N ASP A 311 -10.68 11.31 -10.47
CA ASP A 311 -9.66 11.62 -9.49
C ASP A 311 -8.91 10.34 -9.11
N PHE A 312 -7.87 10.48 -8.28
CA PHE A 312 -7.28 9.31 -7.63
C PHE A 312 -6.63 9.65 -6.29
N VAL A 313 -6.38 8.63 -5.48
CA VAL A 313 -5.55 8.73 -4.27
C VAL A 313 -4.32 7.85 -4.41
N ALA A 314 -3.20 8.32 -3.86
CA ALA A 314 -1.96 7.56 -3.82
C ALA A 314 -1.43 7.46 -2.37
N LEU A 315 -1.00 6.25 -1.99
CA LEU A 315 -0.28 6.00 -0.75
C LEU A 315 1.23 6.08 -1.01
N PHE A 316 1.92 6.91 -0.21
CA PHE A 316 3.37 6.96 -0.10
C PHE A 316 3.79 6.39 1.26
N SER A 317 4.30 5.17 1.28
CA SER A 317 4.79 4.48 2.48
C SER A 317 6.28 4.78 2.73
N GLN A 318 6.96 3.96 3.53
CA GLN A 318 8.30 4.21 4.06
C GLN A 318 8.30 5.51 4.89
N GLU A 319 9.36 6.31 4.88
CA GLU A 319 9.49 7.50 5.74
C GLU A 319 8.47 8.63 5.49
N HIS A 320 7.68 8.52 4.43
CA HIS A 320 6.70 9.54 4.05
C HIS A 320 5.35 9.35 4.76
N GLU A 321 4.90 8.11 4.94
CA GLU A 321 3.68 7.71 5.64
C GLU A 321 2.47 8.64 5.39
N ILE A 322 2.13 8.87 4.12
CA ILE A 322 1.14 9.87 3.71
C ILE A 322 0.27 9.40 2.55
N ILE A 323 -1.01 9.74 2.62
CA ILE A 323 -1.99 9.51 1.57
C ILE A 323 -2.38 10.87 0.97
N VAL A 324 -2.27 10.98 -0.35
CA VAL A 324 -2.53 12.21 -1.10
C VAL A 324 -3.60 11.96 -2.15
N ALA A 325 -4.63 12.80 -2.15
CA ALA A 325 -5.63 12.87 -3.21
C ALA A 325 -5.13 13.78 -4.33
N PHE A 326 -5.37 13.37 -5.56
CA PHE A 326 -5.05 14.07 -6.80
C PHE A 326 -6.37 14.33 -7.51
N LEU A 327 -6.92 15.52 -7.27
CA LEU A 327 -8.19 15.96 -7.79
C LEU A 327 -7.99 16.52 -9.20
N ASN A 328 -8.65 15.92 -10.17
CA ASN A 328 -8.49 16.18 -11.58
C ASN A 328 -9.16 17.52 -11.97
N GLU A 329 -8.36 18.49 -12.38
CA GLU A 329 -8.81 19.81 -12.84
C GLU A 329 -9.04 19.85 -14.37
N GLY A 330 -8.93 18.70 -15.04
CA GLY A 330 -9.03 18.52 -16.48
C GLY A 330 -7.69 18.63 -17.19
N HIS A 331 -7.62 18.11 -18.43
CA HIS A 331 -6.42 18.17 -19.28
C HIS A 331 -5.15 17.60 -18.60
N GLY A 332 -5.29 16.49 -17.88
CA GLY A 332 -4.19 15.83 -17.16
C GLY A 332 -3.58 16.65 -16.02
N GLN A 333 -4.29 17.69 -15.52
CA GLN A 333 -3.82 18.50 -14.39
C GLN A 333 -4.49 18.08 -13.09
N PHE A 334 -3.71 18.00 -12.01
CA PHE A 334 -4.19 17.52 -10.72
C PHE A 334 -3.83 18.50 -9.59
N ARG A 335 -4.83 18.87 -8.79
CA ARG A 335 -4.63 19.53 -7.50
C ARG A 335 -4.41 18.47 -6.42
N LYS A 336 -3.39 18.66 -5.59
CA LYS A 336 -3.06 17.75 -4.50
C LYS A 336 -3.71 18.18 -3.20
N GLU A 337 -4.30 17.24 -2.48
CA GLU A 337 -4.80 17.43 -1.11
C GLU A 337 -4.30 16.30 -0.22
N THR A 338 -3.86 16.62 0.99
CA THR A 338 -3.45 15.59 1.96
C THR A 338 -4.69 14.97 2.58
N VAL A 339 -4.88 13.68 2.34
CA VAL A 339 -5.96 12.89 2.97
C VAL A 339 -5.59 12.59 4.41
N TYR A 340 -4.39 12.06 4.62
CA TYR A 340 -3.86 11.68 5.92
C TYR A 340 -2.34 11.69 5.89
N GLN A 341 -1.72 12.10 6.99
CA GLN A 341 -0.29 12.04 7.24
C GLN A 341 -0.09 11.40 8.60
N ALA A 342 0.59 10.26 8.63
CA ALA A 342 0.89 9.60 9.90
C ALA A 342 1.81 10.47 10.77
N ALA A 343 1.70 10.29 12.09
CA ALA A 343 2.42 11.07 13.06
C ALA A 343 3.93 10.75 13.15
N ASP A 344 4.37 9.63 12.57
CA ASP A 344 5.75 9.13 12.66
C ASP A 344 6.19 8.57 11.29
N PRO A 345 7.46 8.75 10.85
CA PRO A 345 7.98 8.17 9.62
C PRO A 345 8.17 6.64 9.65
N ALA A 346 8.10 5.99 10.82
CA ALA A 346 8.18 4.53 10.97
C ALA A 346 6.80 3.92 11.29
N TYR A 347 5.73 4.52 10.75
CA TYR A 347 4.36 4.12 11.05
C TYR A 347 3.96 2.78 10.43
N GLY A 348 4.57 2.43 9.29
CA GLY A 348 4.42 1.15 8.61
C GLY A 348 3.19 1.09 7.70
N SER A 349 2.84 2.16 6.97
CA SER A 349 1.72 2.13 6.01
C SER A 349 1.85 0.96 5.04
N SER A 350 0.78 0.19 4.85
CA SER A 350 0.85 -1.04 4.07
C SER A 350 -0.14 -1.09 2.91
N SER A 351 -1.41 -0.74 3.13
CA SER A 351 -2.44 -0.76 2.06
C SER A 351 -3.53 0.28 2.29
N ILE A 352 -4.26 0.60 1.21
CA ILE A 352 -5.49 1.39 1.21
C ILE A 352 -6.56 0.73 0.34
N ALA A 353 -7.83 0.89 0.70
CA ALA A 353 -8.99 0.48 -0.10
C ALA A 353 -10.13 1.50 0.04
N LEU A 354 -10.91 1.71 -1.02
CA LEU A 354 -12.14 2.52 -1.01
C LEU A 354 -13.26 1.74 -0.33
N VAL A 355 -14.04 2.40 0.52
CA VAL A 355 -15.22 1.83 1.21
C VAL A 355 -16.15 2.94 1.65
N ASP A 356 -17.46 2.74 1.65
CA ASP A 356 -18.42 3.63 2.33
C ASP A 356 -18.81 2.97 3.66
N LEU A 357 -18.00 3.18 4.70
CA LEU A 357 -18.04 2.33 5.90
C LEU A 357 -19.21 2.66 6.83
N ASP A 358 -19.65 3.91 6.84
CA ASP A 358 -20.79 4.39 7.63
C ASP A 358 -22.08 4.57 6.84
N GLN A 359 -22.07 4.22 5.54
CA GLN A 359 -23.22 4.20 4.64
C GLN A 359 -23.84 5.59 4.44
N ASP A 360 -22.99 6.61 4.29
CA ASP A 360 -23.40 7.99 4.05
C ASP A 360 -23.31 8.42 2.58
N ASP A 361 -23.03 7.47 1.68
CA ASP A 361 -22.81 7.61 0.24
C ASP A 361 -21.51 8.35 -0.16
N ASP A 362 -20.68 8.80 0.79
CA ASP A 362 -19.33 9.32 0.52
C ASP A 362 -18.29 8.18 0.65
N LEU A 363 -17.37 8.09 -0.31
CA LEU A 363 -16.29 7.10 -0.22
C LEU A 363 -15.24 7.54 0.81
N ASP A 364 -14.88 6.61 1.69
CA ASP A 364 -13.80 6.67 2.68
C ASP A 364 -12.57 5.90 2.23
N LEU A 365 -11.55 5.88 3.11
CA LEU A 365 -10.44 4.93 2.99
C LEU A 365 -10.34 4.00 4.20
N LEU A 366 -10.33 2.70 3.91
CA LEU A 366 -9.80 1.69 4.79
C LEU A 366 -8.28 1.69 4.64
N TYR A 367 -7.54 1.78 5.74
CA TYR A 367 -6.09 1.94 5.74
C TYR A 367 -5.44 0.98 6.74
N THR A 368 -4.36 0.32 6.34
CA THR A 368 -3.59 -0.57 7.23
C THR A 368 -2.20 -0.02 7.48
N ASN A 369 -1.76 -0.17 8.73
CA ASN A 369 -0.35 0.04 9.07
C ASN A 369 0.16 -1.12 9.92
N GLY A 370 1.27 -1.71 9.47
CA GLY A 370 1.85 -2.89 10.07
C GLY A 370 3.12 -3.39 9.42
N ASP A 371 3.59 -2.76 8.33
CA ASP A 371 4.84 -3.13 7.70
C ASP A 371 6.02 -2.86 8.64
N THR A 372 6.88 -3.86 8.77
CA THR A 372 8.06 -3.83 9.63
C THR A 372 9.36 -4.03 8.89
N MET A 373 9.38 -4.09 7.55
CA MET A 373 10.57 -4.49 6.79
C MET A 373 11.83 -3.70 7.17
N ASP A 374 11.68 -2.42 7.51
CA ASP A 374 12.81 -1.54 7.82
C ASP A 374 13.49 -1.84 9.18
N SER A 375 12.70 -2.30 10.17
CA SER A 375 13.14 -2.46 11.57
C SER A 375 12.97 -3.86 12.14
N PHE A 376 12.15 -4.69 11.52
CA PHE A 376 11.67 -6.00 11.98
C PHE A 376 10.94 -5.96 13.33
N GLU A 377 10.58 -4.77 13.85
CA GLU A 377 9.89 -4.60 15.13
C GLU A 377 8.39 -4.41 14.95
N LEU A 378 7.61 -5.21 15.68
CA LEU A 378 6.17 -4.99 15.82
C LEU A 378 5.91 -3.83 16.78
N ARG A 379 4.96 -2.96 16.43
CA ARG A 379 4.64 -1.77 17.20
C ARG A 379 3.20 -1.79 17.70
N PRO A 380 2.90 -1.19 18.87
CA PRO A 380 1.54 -1.07 19.39
C PRO A 380 0.63 -0.21 18.51
N SER A 381 1.21 0.66 17.68
CA SER A 381 0.50 1.54 16.75
C SER A 381 0.02 0.83 15.48
N HIS A 382 0.42 -0.42 15.23
CA HIS A 382 -0.02 -1.18 14.07
C HIS A 382 -1.50 -1.56 14.20
N SER A 383 -2.29 -1.25 13.17
CA SER A 383 -3.74 -1.40 13.22
C SER A 383 -4.41 -1.39 11.85
N LEU A 384 -5.67 -1.78 11.89
CA LEU A 384 -6.66 -1.39 10.90
C LEU A 384 -7.24 -0.02 11.24
N GLN A 385 -7.33 0.86 10.26
CA GLN A 385 -7.70 2.27 10.39
C GLN A 385 -8.83 2.61 9.42
N TRP A 386 -9.66 3.56 9.80
CA TRP A 386 -10.68 4.18 8.95
C TRP A 386 -10.36 5.67 8.81
N LEU A 387 -10.28 6.15 7.58
CA LEU A 387 -10.13 7.55 7.24
C LEU A 387 -11.46 8.02 6.63
N GLU A 388 -12.28 8.62 7.48
CA GLU A 388 -13.65 9.05 7.18
C GLU A 388 -13.65 10.38 6.42
N ASN A 389 -14.29 10.38 5.26
CA ASN A 389 -14.47 11.50 4.38
C ASN A 389 -15.70 12.32 4.79
N LYS A 390 -15.48 13.41 5.52
CA LYS A 390 -16.56 14.37 5.87
C LYS A 390 -16.76 15.49 4.84
N GLY A 391 -16.35 15.27 3.59
CA GLY A 391 -16.33 16.28 2.53
C GLY A 391 -15.25 17.37 2.69
N VAL A 392 -14.29 17.18 3.60
CA VAL A 392 -13.18 18.12 3.84
C VAL A 392 -11.87 17.37 4.07
N PHE A 393 -10.75 17.97 3.63
CA PHE A 393 -9.40 17.48 3.91
C PHE A 393 -8.79 18.20 5.15
N PRO A 394 -7.94 17.51 5.93
CA PRO A 394 -7.70 16.07 5.92
C PRO A 394 -8.90 15.27 6.45
N PHE A 395 -8.94 13.97 6.18
CA PHE A 395 -10.01 13.09 6.65
C PHE A 395 -9.97 12.88 8.16
N THR A 396 -11.11 12.48 8.71
CA THR A 396 -11.19 12.14 10.14
C THR A 396 -10.60 10.74 10.33
N HIS A 397 -9.52 10.65 11.10
CA HIS A 397 -8.85 9.39 11.37
C HIS A 397 -9.47 8.67 12.58
N HIS A 398 -9.80 7.39 12.40
CA HIS A 398 -10.23 6.46 13.44
C HIS A 398 -9.36 5.22 13.45
N GLN A 399 -8.97 4.80 14.64
CA GLN A 399 -8.37 3.48 14.84
C GLN A 399 -9.48 2.46 15.07
N ILE A 400 -9.63 1.50 14.15
CA ILE A 400 -10.65 0.46 14.25
C ILE A 400 -10.22 -0.58 15.27
N ALA A 401 -9.08 -1.21 15.03
CA ALA A 401 -8.58 -2.29 15.88
C ALA A 401 -7.05 -2.39 15.85
N PRO A 402 -6.38 -2.51 17.01
CA PRO A 402 -4.98 -2.87 17.09
C PRO A 402 -4.74 -4.25 16.48
N LEU A 403 -3.87 -4.32 15.47
CA LEU A 403 -3.47 -5.55 14.82
C LEU A 403 -2.03 -5.41 14.33
N THR A 404 -1.11 -5.85 15.16
CA THR A 404 0.32 -5.94 14.84
C THR A 404 0.57 -6.70 13.55
N GLY A 405 1.22 -6.03 12.59
CA GLY A 405 1.53 -6.62 11.28
C GLY A 405 0.38 -6.50 10.28
N ALA A 406 -0.71 -5.76 10.59
CA ALA A 406 -1.79 -5.51 9.64
C ALA A 406 -1.25 -4.99 8.32
N TYR A 407 -1.46 -5.74 7.25
CA TYR A 407 -0.80 -5.48 5.98
C TYR A 407 -1.79 -5.13 4.88
N CYS A 408 -2.83 -5.96 4.69
CA CYS A 408 -3.88 -5.72 3.71
C CYS A 408 -5.26 -5.97 4.32
N ALA A 409 -6.27 -5.24 3.85
CA ALA A 409 -7.64 -5.40 4.27
C ALA A 409 -8.61 -5.44 3.09
N ALA A 410 -9.67 -6.22 3.25
CA ALA A 410 -10.82 -6.31 2.36
C ALA A 410 -12.10 -6.01 3.16
N HIS A 411 -13.20 -5.76 2.47
CA HIS A 411 -14.48 -5.44 3.09
C HIS A 411 -15.63 -6.16 2.36
N GLY A 412 -16.75 -6.32 3.04
CA GLY A 412 -17.96 -6.96 2.52
C GLY A 412 -18.93 -7.29 3.65
N ASP A 413 -20.18 -7.60 3.32
CA ASP A 413 -21.18 -8.06 4.30
C ASP A 413 -20.97 -9.57 4.54
N PHE A 414 -20.18 -9.95 5.55
CA PHE A 414 -19.77 -11.35 5.75
C PHE A 414 -20.81 -12.18 6.51
N ASP A 415 -21.70 -11.56 7.28
CA ASP A 415 -22.76 -12.25 8.02
C ASP A 415 -24.17 -12.06 7.46
N GLY A 416 -24.34 -11.18 6.46
CA GLY A 416 -25.56 -10.96 5.72
C GLY A 416 -26.54 -10.02 6.43
N ASP A 417 -26.08 -9.20 7.37
CA ASP A 417 -26.92 -8.29 8.15
C ASP A 417 -27.14 -6.90 7.49
N GLY A 418 -26.35 -6.62 6.44
CA GLY A 418 -26.46 -5.44 5.59
C GLY A 418 -25.53 -4.30 5.95
N ASP A 419 -24.70 -4.41 7.00
CA ASP A 419 -23.59 -3.50 7.23
C ASP A 419 -22.27 -4.00 6.60
N ILE A 420 -21.26 -3.11 6.56
CA ILE A 420 -19.96 -3.43 5.93
C ILE A 420 -19.00 -3.92 7.02
N ASP A 421 -18.66 -5.20 6.94
CA ASP A 421 -17.60 -5.79 7.73
C ASP A 421 -16.22 -5.65 7.07
N LEU A 422 -15.17 -5.94 7.85
CA LEU A 422 -13.78 -5.85 7.41
C LEU A 422 -13.05 -7.17 7.65
N ALA A 423 -12.17 -7.56 6.74
CA ALA A 423 -11.25 -8.68 6.92
C ALA A 423 -9.82 -8.18 6.72
N THR A 424 -8.90 -8.51 7.64
CA THR A 424 -7.50 -8.06 7.57
C THR A 424 -6.56 -9.23 7.70
N CYS A 425 -5.47 -9.21 6.94
CA CYS A 425 -4.39 -10.17 7.04
C CYS A 425 -3.10 -9.51 7.55
N THR A 426 -2.21 -10.31 8.15
CA THR A 426 -0.95 -9.81 8.69
C THR A 426 0.27 -10.33 7.96
N MET A 427 1.28 -9.49 7.86
CA MET A 427 2.63 -9.84 7.44
C MET A 427 3.62 -9.27 8.44
N THR A 428 4.50 -10.13 8.94
CA THR A 428 5.51 -9.83 9.95
C THR A 428 6.85 -10.41 9.52
N TRP A 429 7.80 -9.54 9.21
CA TRP A 429 9.11 -9.98 8.76
C TRP A 429 9.91 -10.64 9.90
N ASP A 430 10.26 -11.92 9.75
CA ASP A 430 11.13 -12.70 10.66
C ASP A 430 10.59 -12.91 12.10
N TYR A 431 9.27 -12.98 12.26
CA TYR A 431 8.66 -13.31 13.55
C TYR A 431 8.48 -14.83 13.73
N LYS A 432 8.76 -15.33 14.94
CA LYS A 432 8.84 -16.79 15.24
C LYS A 432 7.75 -17.31 16.17
N GLU A 433 6.69 -16.54 16.34
CA GLU A 433 5.57 -16.88 17.23
C GLU A 433 4.26 -16.86 16.45
N GLN A 434 3.31 -17.70 16.86
CA GLN A 434 1.97 -17.70 16.30
C GLN A 434 1.19 -16.45 16.72
N ARG A 435 0.35 -15.95 15.81
CA ARG A 435 -0.37 -14.69 15.96
C ARG A 435 -1.70 -14.78 15.23
N ASN A 436 -2.62 -13.86 15.49
CA ASN A 436 -3.79 -13.71 14.64
C ASN A 436 -3.36 -13.17 13.27
N THR A 437 -3.37 -14.04 12.27
CA THR A 437 -2.85 -13.78 10.92
C THR A 437 -3.92 -13.37 9.94
N ILE A 438 -5.17 -13.76 10.22
CA ILE A 438 -6.38 -13.36 9.49
C ILE A 438 -7.47 -13.09 10.53
N VAL A 439 -8.07 -11.91 10.46
CA VAL A 439 -9.11 -11.46 11.40
C VAL A 439 -10.27 -10.86 10.63
N TRP A 440 -11.48 -11.32 10.92
CA TRP A 440 -12.72 -10.66 10.51
C TRP A 440 -13.16 -9.72 11.63
N TYR A 441 -13.61 -8.53 11.26
CA TYR A 441 -14.16 -7.51 12.13
C TYR A 441 -15.63 -7.29 11.75
N GLU A 442 -16.54 -7.84 12.55
CA GLU A 442 -17.99 -7.69 12.42
C GLU A 442 -18.36 -6.27 12.83
N GLN A 443 -18.91 -5.48 11.92
CA GLN A 443 -19.55 -4.23 12.30
C GLN A 443 -20.88 -4.59 12.98
N HIS A 444 -21.15 -3.96 14.12
CA HIS A 444 -22.39 -4.22 14.87
C HIS A 444 -23.14 -2.94 15.24
N SER A 445 -22.55 -1.81 14.83
CA SER A 445 -23.09 -0.46 14.80
C SER A 445 -22.07 0.42 14.06
N PRO A 446 -22.49 1.54 13.42
CA PRO A 446 -21.60 2.36 12.61
C PRO A 446 -20.27 2.68 13.30
N GLY A 447 -19.16 2.27 12.67
CA GLY A 447 -17.80 2.51 13.15
C GLY A 447 -17.38 1.69 14.39
N LYS A 448 -18.14 0.67 14.80
CA LYS A 448 -17.78 -0.20 15.93
C LYS A 448 -17.76 -1.66 15.52
N PHE A 449 -16.65 -2.30 15.86
CA PHE A 449 -16.30 -3.62 15.35
C PHE A 449 -16.02 -4.64 16.46
N LEU A 450 -16.44 -5.88 16.25
CA LEU A 450 -16.08 -7.05 17.03
C LEU A 450 -15.09 -7.90 16.26
N ALA A 451 -13.95 -8.21 16.88
CA ALA A 451 -12.91 -9.02 16.24
C ALA A 451 -13.19 -10.52 16.39
N HIS A 452 -13.19 -11.21 15.25
CA HIS A 452 -13.29 -12.66 15.10
C HIS A 452 -12.08 -13.20 14.35
N PRO A 453 -11.01 -13.58 15.05
CA PRO A 453 -9.84 -14.17 14.42
C PRO A 453 -10.19 -15.46 13.68
N LEU A 454 -9.86 -15.54 12.39
CA LEU A 454 -10.11 -16.69 11.54
C LEU A 454 -8.91 -17.64 11.50
N ASP A 455 -7.70 -17.11 11.68
CA ASP A 455 -6.47 -17.88 11.74
C ASP A 455 -5.58 -17.46 12.92
N TYR A 456 -4.88 -18.45 13.49
CA TYR A 456 -3.84 -18.25 14.50
C TYR A 456 -2.63 -19.12 14.15
N SER A 457 -1.71 -18.55 13.39
CA SER A 457 -0.59 -19.30 12.78
C SER A 457 0.67 -18.44 12.67
N MET A 458 1.70 -18.99 12.03
CA MET A 458 2.91 -18.24 11.64
C MET A 458 2.82 -17.75 10.17
N GLY A 459 1.64 -17.84 9.56
CA GLY A 459 1.38 -17.46 8.17
C GLY A 459 1.74 -16.01 7.89
N GLN A 460 2.14 -15.74 6.65
CA GLN A 460 2.59 -14.43 6.19
C GLN A 460 1.76 -14.02 4.98
N HIS A 461 0.85 -13.07 5.19
CA HIS A 461 -0.17 -12.76 4.22
C HIS A 461 -0.06 -11.31 3.77
N PRO A 462 0.49 -11.05 2.56
CA PRO A 462 0.62 -9.70 2.04
C PRO A 462 -0.68 -9.18 1.40
N VAL A 463 -1.62 -10.07 1.06
CA VAL A 463 -2.84 -9.68 0.34
C VAL A 463 -4.05 -10.51 0.76
N ILE A 464 -5.20 -9.84 0.81
CA ILE A 464 -6.52 -10.42 1.00
C ILE A 464 -7.50 -9.73 0.06
N THR A 465 -8.43 -10.48 -0.53
CA THR A 465 -9.55 -9.93 -1.28
C THR A 465 -10.83 -10.67 -0.92
N ALA A 466 -11.98 -10.00 -1.10
CA ALA A 466 -13.29 -10.52 -0.74
C ALA A 466 -14.21 -10.54 -1.96
N GLY A 467 -15.08 -11.55 -2.03
CA GLY A 467 -16.08 -11.66 -3.09
C GLY A 467 -16.89 -12.95 -3.01
N ASP A 468 -18.09 -12.93 -3.58
CA ASP A 468 -18.91 -14.14 -3.79
C ASP A 468 -18.32 -14.97 -4.94
N PHE A 469 -17.37 -15.85 -4.60
CA PHE A 469 -16.58 -16.59 -5.59
C PHE A 469 -17.34 -17.78 -6.15
N ASP A 470 -18.12 -18.48 -5.34
CA ASP A 470 -18.88 -19.66 -5.77
C ASP A 470 -20.32 -19.36 -6.22
N GLY A 471 -20.79 -18.12 -6.07
CA GLY A 471 -22.10 -17.68 -6.51
C GLY A 471 -23.24 -18.05 -5.56
N ASP A 472 -22.94 -18.41 -4.31
CA ASP A 472 -23.95 -18.74 -3.31
C ASP A 472 -24.53 -17.51 -2.59
N GLY A 473 -23.94 -16.34 -2.81
CA GLY A 473 -24.39 -15.05 -2.29
C GLY A 473 -23.76 -14.66 -0.95
N ALA A 474 -22.97 -15.54 -0.33
CA ALA A 474 -22.14 -15.21 0.81
C ALA A 474 -20.77 -14.70 0.32
N ILE A 475 -20.21 -13.71 1.01
CA ILE A 475 -18.90 -13.16 0.63
C ILE A 475 -17.79 -14.08 1.17
N ASP A 476 -16.98 -14.63 0.26
CA ASP A 476 -15.79 -15.43 0.55
C ASP A 476 -14.53 -14.55 0.66
N LEU A 477 -13.43 -15.13 1.16
CA LEU A 477 -12.11 -14.47 1.19
C LEU A 477 -11.07 -15.28 0.41
N ALA A 478 -10.19 -14.61 -0.32
CA ALA A 478 -8.96 -15.18 -0.86
C ALA A 478 -7.75 -14.51 -0.22
N VAL A 479 -6.80 -15.29 0.30
CA VAL A 479 -5.65 -14.80 1.05
C VAL A 479 -4.35 -15.33 0.43
N GLY A 480 -3.48 -14.41 0.00
CA GLY A 480 -2.19 -14.75 -0.58
C GLY A 480 -1.17 -15.11 0.49
N ASN A 481 -0.20 -15.97 0.16
CA ASN A 481 0.90 -16.32 1.06
C ASN A 481 2.24 -15.78 0.55
N PHE A 482 3.14 -15.46 1.48
CA PHE A 482 4.48 -14.96 1.21
C PHE A 482 5.55 -15.67 2.04
N GLU A 483 6.43 -16.39 1.35
CA GLU A 483 7.56 -17.11 1.91
C GLU A 483 8.87 -16.59 1.31
N GLY A 484 9.35 -15.45 1.81
CA GLY A 484 10.56 -14.78 1.32
C GLY A 484 11.89 -15.47 1.66
N ARG A 485 11.88 -16.48 2.54
CA ARG A 485 13.02 -17.31 2.97
C ARG A 485 12.53 -18.70 3.36
N GLU A 486 13.43 -19.68 3.50
CA GLU A 486 13.08 -20.93 4.19
C GLU A 486 12.77 -20.63 5.66
N THR A 487 11.49 -20.47 6.00
CA THR A 487 11.00 -20.32 7.39
C THR A 487 10.76 -21.70 8.04
N ASP A 488 10.44 -21.75 9.33
CA ASP A 488 9.98 -22.98 10.01
C ASP A 488 8.46 -23.23 9.84
N GLN A 489 7.81 -22.59 8.86
CA GLN A 489 6.39 -22.81 8.61
C GLN A 489 6.08 -24.27 8.26
N GLN A 490 4.98 -24.77 8.82
CA GLN A 490 4.53 -26.14 8.63
C GLN A 490 4.07 -26.42 7.19
N ASP A 491 3.52 -25.43 6.48
CA ASP A 491 2.93 -25.59 5.14
C ASP A 491 3.54 -24.63 4.10
N LYS A 492 4.85 -24.78 3.81
CA LYS A 492 5.58 -24.04 2.76
C LYS A 492 5.02 -24.17 1.33
N THR A 493 3.93 -24.90 1.17
CA THR A 493 3.27 -25.18 -0.10
C THR A 493 1.94 -24.46 -0.25
N GLU A 494 1.42 -23.77 0.79
CA GLU A 494 0.25 -22.90 0.65
C GLU A 494 0.64 -21.71 -0.23
N TRP A 495 0.15 -21.71 -1.46
CA TRP A 495 0.36 -20.60 -2.39
C TRP A 495 -0.57 -19.44 -2.07
N PHE A 496 -1.86 -19.75 -1.95
CA PHE A 496 -2.89 -18.91 -1.38
C PHE A 496 -3.99 -19.83 -0.82
N SER A 497 -4.94 -19.28 -0.08
CA SER A 497 -6.12 -20.01 0.39
C SER A 497 -7.41 -19.29 0.05
N ILE A 498 -8.48 -20.07 -0.13
CA ILE A 498 -9.85 -19.58 -0.17
C ILE A 498 -10.51 -19.92 1.17
N TRP A 499 -11.19 -18.96 1.77
CA TRP A 499 -11.99 -19.12 2.97
C TRP A 499 -13.45 -19.02 2.56
N TRP A 500 -14.06 -20.19 2.38
CA TRP A 500 -15.45 -20.27 1.96
C TRP A 500 -16.36 -19.86 3.10
N ASN A 501 -17.21 -18.88 2.88
CA ASN A 501 -18.24 -18.51 3.82
C ASN A 501 -19.36 -19.56 3.75
N GLU A 502 -19.54 -20.35 4.81
CA GLU A 502 -20.58 -21.38 4.88
C GLU A 502 -21.85 -20.88 5.60
N GLY A 503 -21.93 -19.57 5.82
CA GLY A 503 -23.02 -18.89 6.51
C GLY A 503 -22.97 -19.05 8.04
N PRO A 504 -24.07 -18.72 8.72
CA PRO A 504 -24.13 -18.70 10.18
C PRO A 504 -23.95 -20.09 10.78
N LYS A 505 -23.21 -20.16 11.89
CA LYS A 505 -23.05 -21.38 12.69
C LYS A 505 -24.42 -21.78 13.26
N LYS A 506 -24.75 -23.06 13.14
CA LYS A 506 -25.95 -23.61 13.78
C LYS A 506 -25.78 -23.48 15.31
N PRO A 507 -26.82 -23.05 16.04
CA PRO A 507 -26.76 -23.07 17.50
C PRO A 507 -26.52 -24.51 17.98
N GLU A 508 -25.55 -24.66 18.89
CA GLU A 508 -25.18 -25.95 19.51
C GLU A 508 -26.29 -26.59 20.35
#